data_AF-A0A519QIQ9-F1
#
_entry.id   AF-A0A519QIQ9-F1
#
_cell.length_a   1.000
_cell.length_b   1.000
_cell.length_c   1.000
_cell.angle_alpha   90.00
_cell.angle_beta   90.00
_cell.angle_gamma   90.00
#
_symmetry.space_group_name_H-M   'P 1'
#
loop_
_entity.id
_entity.type
_entity.pdbx_description
1 polymer ?
#
loop_
_entity_poly.entity_id
_entity_poly.type
_entity_poly.pdbx_seq_one_letter_code
_entity_poly.pdbx_strand_id
1 'polypeptide(L)'
;MQRLGMAAASALVFSPLIGWDVSVVWVLGYFLIQILDLWAFAPIIGGRAQKLTGFRALAGNVLLFLNASYFGSLSVPLWLVGGPMGGVCAAMLLSAGAIYSMINAPRSRSVLILTVAPQFLYLTSIPFFMAMFGGSTGFVTAAAIAVGVFITYCLSTWQRMNEARTAESAARVEAEQKRVDAERIMDGRSAFLAAVGHDLRTPISAILTGAAELERGAGDGSSRAQARLISDAGFMMKALLDDLLDHAKLEAGHMTVDAVDFDLRDLLNQTVRLWRGPVRAKGVKFRVEGAAT
;
A
#
# COMPACT_ATOMS: atom_id res chain seq x y z
N MET A 1 -7.56 16.25 18.66
CA MET A 1 -6.48 16.74 19.55
C MET A 1 -5.57 17.76 18.85
N GLN A 2 -4.88 17.44 17.76
CA GLN A 2 -3.93 18.38 17.11
C GLN A 2 -4.54 19.74 16.66
N ARG A 3 -5.80 19.77 16.19
CA ARG A 3 -6.49 21.00 15.78
C ARG A 3 -6.76 21.97 16.94
N LEU A 4 -7.20 21.45 18.09
CA LEU A 4 -7.43 22.23 19.32
C LEU A 4 -6.12 22.83 19.83
N GLY A 5 -5.06 22.03 19.85
CA GLY A 5 -3.73 22.49 20.28
C GLY A 5 -3.20 23.62 19.39
N MET A 6 -3.35 23.50 18.06
CA MET A 6 -2.95 24.57 17.13
C MET A 6 -3.77 25.85 17.32
N ALA A 7 -5.10 25.77 17.40
CA ALA A 7 -5.94 26.95 17.54
C ALA A 7 -5.69 27.68 18.88
N ALA A 8 -5.57 26.94 19.98
CA ALA A 8 -5.22 27.51 21.29
C ALA A 8 -3.82 28.14 21.26
N ALA A 9 -2.83 27.49 20.65
CA ALA A 9 -1.50 28.05 20.48
C ALA A 9 -1.51 29.33 19.63
N SER A 10 -2.25 29.36 18.51
CA SER A 10 -2.39 30.56 17.68
C SER A 10 -3.00 31.72 18.48
N ALA A 11 -4.07 31.48 19.23
CA ALA A 11 -4.71 32.53 20.04
C ALA A 11 -3.80 33.04 21.19
N LEU A 12 -2.99 32.16 21.79
CA LEU A 12 -2.02 32.53 22.82
C LEU A 12 -0.86 33.36 22.24
N VAL A 13 -0.33 32.97 21.08
CA VAL A 13 0.76 33.70 20.39
C VAL A 13 0.33 35.13 20.05
N PHE A 14 -0.93 35.33 19.66
CA PHE A 14 -1.45 36.65 19.32
C PHE A 14 -2.08 37.42 20.49
N SER A 15 -2.18 36.81 21.68
CA SER A 15 -2.74 37.48 22.87
C SER A 15 -2.07 38.81 23.23
N PRO A 16 -0.74 39.04 23.04
CA PRO A 16 -0.13 40.35 23.30
C PRO A 16 -0.56 41.43 22.29
N LEU A 17 -1.03 41.02 21.10
CA LEU A 17 -1.47 41.92 20.03
C LEU A 17 -2.95 42.25 20.11
N ILE A 18 -3.81 41.25 20.37
CA ILE A 18 -5.28 41.41 20.33
C ILE A 18 -5.93 41.60 21.71
N GLY A 19 -5.16 41.41 22.78
CA GLY A 19 -5.63 41.46 24.16
C GLY A 19 -6.18 40.12 24.66
N TRP A 20 -6.07 39.90 25.97
CA TRP A 20 -6.45 38.65 26.62
C TRP A 20 -7.95 38.34 26.47
N ASP A 21 -8.80 39.35 26.60
CA ASP A 21 -10.26 39.18 26.54
C ASP A 21 -10.71 38.65 25.18
N VAL A 22 -10.15 39.18 24.09
CA VAL A 22 -10.46 38.76 22.72
C VAL A 22 -9.95 37.35 22.45
N SER A 23 -8.71 37.04 22.87
CA SER A 23 -8.15 35.69 22.74
C SER A 23 -8.98 34.63 23.45
N VAL A 24 -9.40 34.89 24.69
CA VAL A 24 -10.20 33.93 25.48
C VAL A 24 -11.57 33.70 24.84
N VAL A 25 -12.28 34.78 24.47
CA VAL A 25 -13.60 34.68 23.81
C VAL A 25 -13.49 33.89 22.51
N TRP A 26 -12.44 34.13 21.72
CA TRP A 26 -12.21 33.43 20.46
C TRP A 26 -11.92 31.94 20.67
N VAL A 27 -11.06 31.58 21.64
CA VAL A 27 -10.76 30.18 21.94
C VAL A 27 -12.01 29.44 22.41
N LEU A 28 -12.83 30.06 23.27
CA LEU A 28 -14.08 29.47 23.73
C LEU A 28 -15.04 29.18 22.58
N GLY A 29 -15.21 30.13 21.65
CA GLY A 29 -16.05 29.92 20.47
C GLY A 29 -15.51 28.84 19.53
N TYR A 30 -14.18 28.78 19.33
CA TYR A 30 -13.56 27.69 18.56
C TYR A 30 -13.80 26.33 19.23
N PHE A 31 -13.73 26.27 20.55
CA PHE A 31 -14.00 25.05 21.33
C PHE A 31 -15.42 24.55 21.13
N LEU A 32 -16.42 25.46 21.12
CA LEU A 32 -17.81 25.11 20.84
C LEU A 32 -17.99 24.49 19.45
N ILE A 33 -17.38 25.10 18.42
CA ILE A 33 -17.41 24.56 17.05
C ILE A 33 -16.75 23.19 17.01
N GLN A 34 -15.65 22.99 17.74
CA GLN A 34 -14.95 21.71 17.78
C GLN A 34 -15.75 20.60 18.49
N ILE A 35 -16.54 20.93 19.51
CA ILE A 35 -17.46 19.97 20.16
C ILE A 35 -18.52 19.51 19.15
N LEU A 36 -19.08 20.45 18.37
CA LEU A 36 -20.06 20.13 17.32
C LEU A 36 -19.43 19.30 16.19
N ASP A 37 -18.19 19.61 15.81
CA ASP A 37 -17.39 18.85 14.84
C ASP A 37 -17.19 17.40 15.33
N LEU A 38 -16.77 17.20 16.58
CA LEU A 38 -16.64 15.88 17.19
C LEU A 38 -17.96 15.10 17.19
N TRP A 39 -19.07 15.76 17.49
CA TRP A 39 -20.39 15.13 17.46
C TRP A 39 -20.80 14.69 16.05
N ALA A 40 -20.61 15.56 15.06
CA ALA A 40 -20.97 15.27 13.67
C ALA A 40 -20.11 14.15 13.07
N PHE A 41 -18.81 14.14 13.37
CA PHE A 41 -17.85 13.16 12.87
C PHE A 41 -17.65 11.94 13.79
N ALA A 42 -18.30 11.87 14.95
CA ALA A 42 -18.22 10.74 15.88
C ALA A 42 -18.42 9.35 15.23
N PRO A 43 -19.35 9.15 14.27
CA PRO A 43 -19.53 7.85 13.62
C PRO A 43 -18.33 7.43 12.77
N ILE A 44 -17.65 8.39 12.15
CA ILE A 44 -16.44 8.14 11.36
C ILE A 44 -15.25 7.88 12.29
N ILE A 45 -15.08 8.72 13.32
CA ILE A 45 -13.98 8.60 14.29
C ILE A 45 -14.06 7.28 15.06
N GLY A 46 -15.28 6.86 15.43
CA GLY A 46 -15.53 5.59 16.10
C GLY A 46 -15.53 4.36 15.18
N GLY A 47 -15.16 4.50 13.90
CA GLY A 47 -15.09 3.39 12.93
C GLY A 47 -16.44 2.78 12.54
N ARG A 48 -17.57 3.36 12.97
CA ARG A 48 -18.92 2.82 12.72
C ARG A 48 -19.45 3.12 11.31
N ALA A 49 -18.87 4.12 10.62
CA ALA A 49 -19.27 4.49 9.27
C ALA A 49 -18.08 5.00 8.46
N GLN A 50 -17.98 4.59 7.19
CA GLN A 50 -16.94 5.04 6.28
C GLN A 50 -17.29 6.38 5.57
N LYS A 51 -18.58 6.73 5.53
CA LYS A 51 -19.11 7.98 4.97
C LYS A 51 -20.30 8.46 5.81
N LEU A 52 -20.40 9.78 6.02
CA LEU A 52 -21.62 10.39 6.57
C LEU A 52 -22.70 10.36 5.49
N THR A 53 -23.93 10.04 5.88
CA THR A 53 -25.10 9.99 4.99
C THR A 53 -26.23 10.89 5.53
N GLY A 54 -27.07 11.40 4.63
CA GLY A 54 -28.24 12.21 4.96
C GLY A 54 -27.94 13.51 5.71
N PHE A 55 -28.71 13.81 6.75
CA PHE A 55 -28.61 15.04 7.54
C PHE A 55 -27.21 15.27 8.14
N ARG A 56 -26.54 14.20 8.60
CA ARG A 56 -25.20 14.31 9.18
C ARG A 56 -24.12 14.68 8.15
N ALA A 57 -24.29 14.29 6.88
CA ALA A 57 -23.37 14.68 5.82
C ALA A 57 -23.45 16.19 5.54
N LEU A 58 -24.68 16.72 5.48
CA LEU A 58 -24.92 18.15 5.34
C LEU A 58 -24.36 18.92 6.55
N ALA A 59 -24.67 18.46 7.77
CA ALA A 59 -24.16 19.07 9.00
C ALA A 59 -22.62 19.05 9.05
N GLY A 60 -21.98 17.95 8.64
CA GLY A 60 -20.53 17.85 8.56
C GLY A 60 -19.92 18.86 7.56
N ASN A 61 -20.52 19.03 6.38
CA ASN A 61 -20.07 20.01 5.40
C ASN A 61 -20.18 21.45 5.93
N VAL A 62 -21.30 21.78 6.58
CA VAL A 62 -21.53 23.09 7.21
C VAL A 62 -20.50 23.33 8.32
N LEU A 63 -20.26 22.33 9.17
CA LEU A 63 -19.30 22.44 10.27
C LEU A 63 -17.86 22.60 9.77
N LEU A 64 -17.46 21.92 8.69
CA LEU A 64 -16.14 22.11 8.09
C LEU A 64 -15.95 23.53 7.57
N PHE A 65 -16.96 24.08 6.90
CA PHE A 65 -16.93 25.47 6.43
C PHE A 65 -16.90 26.45 7.61
N LEU A 66 -17.73 26.24 8.63
CA LEU A 66 -17.75 27.06 9.85
C LEU A 66 -16.42 27.01 10.59
N ASN A 67 -15.80 25.83 10.70
CA ASN A 67 -14.50 25.67 11.35
C ASN A 67 -13.41 26.46 10.61
N ALA A 68 -13.33 26.30 9.28
CA ALA A 68 -12.37 27.03 8.45
C ALA A 68 -12.60 28.55 8.49
N SER A 69 -13.87 28.98 8.44
CA SER A 69 -14.25 30.40 8.50
C SER A 69 -13.94 31.00 9.87
N TYR A 70 -14.26 30.28 10.96
CA TYR A 70 -13.98 30.74 12.31
C TYR A 70 -12.49 30.81 12.59
N PHE A 71 -11.70 29.84 12.12
CA PHE A 71 -10.25 29.93 12.20
C PHE A 71 -9.73 31.18 11.46
N GLY A 72 -10.22 31.41 10.23
CA GLY A 72 -9.87 32.58 9.43
C GLY A 72 -10.30 33.92 10.06
N SER A 73 -11.38 33.93 10.85
CA SER A 73 -11.88 35.14 11.52
C SER A 73 -10.87 35.80 12.45
N LEU A 74 -9.88 35.04 12.97
CA LEU A 74 -8.79 35.57 13.80
C LEU A 74 -7.94 36.63 13.05
N SER A 75 -7.99 36.62 11.71
CA SER A 75 -7.36 37.65 10.89
C SER A 75 -7.96 39.05 11.12
N VAL A 76 -9.26 39.15 11.43
CA VAL A 76 -9.95 40.44 11.53
C VAL A 76 -9.49 41.24 12.76
N PRO A 77 -9.47 40.68 14.00
CA PRO A 77 -8.91 41.39 15.14
C PRO A 77 -7.44 41.78 14.98
N LEU A 78 -6.65 40.94 14.29
CA LEU A 78 -5.24 41.24 14.01
C LEU A 78 -5.09 42.51 13.16
N TRP A 79 -5.97 42.72 12.18
CA TRP A 79 -6.00 43.97 11.40
C TRP A 79 -6.46 45.17 12.24
N LEU A 80 -7.53 45.00 13.02
CA LEU A 80 -8.13 46.10 13.79
C LEU A 80 -7.19 46.64 14.88
N VAL A 81 -6.45 45.77 15.56
CA VAL A 81 -5.59 46.17 16.70
C VAL A 81 -4.13 46.33 16.27
N GLY A 82 -3.64 45.46 15.38
CA GLY A 82 -2.24 45.43 14.96
C GLY A 82 -1.91 46.21 13.69
N GLY A 83 -2.91 46.78 13.00
CA GLY A 83 -2.73 47.54 11.76
C GLY A 83 -2.01 46.74 10.66
N PRO A 84 -1.13 47.37 9.85
CA PRO A 84 -0.42 46.68 8.77
C PRO A 84 0.46 45.51 9.23
N MET A 85 1.09 45.61 10.41
CA MET A 85 1.92 44.54 10.96
C MET A 85 1.07 43.34 11.42
N GLY A 86 -0.10 43.60 12.02
CA GLY A 86 -1.09 42.56 12.30
C GLY A 86 -1.60 41.88 11.02
N GLY A 87 -1.70 42.62 9.92
CA GLY A 87 -2.00 42.08 8.60
C GLY A 87 -0.99 41.06 8.08
N VAL A 88 0.30 41.24 8.36
CA VAL A 88 1.35 40.26 8.02
C VAL A 88 1.16 38.98 8.83
N CYS A 89 0.89 39.09 10.13
CA CYS A 89 0.59 37.93 10.97
C CYS A 89 -0.66 37.18 10.49
N ALA A 90 -1.71 37.91 10.11
CA ALA A 90 -2.92 37.34 9.52
C ALA A 90 -2.62 36.57 8.23
N ALA A 91 -1.78 37.13 7.34
CA ALA A 91 -1.37 36.48 6.10
C ALA A 91 -0.66 35.14 6.35
N MET A 92 0.27 35.11 7.32
CA MET A 92 1.00 33.89 7.69
C MET A 92 0.07 32.81 8.26
N LEU A 93 -0.86 33.19 9.14
CA LEU A 93 -1.82 32.27 9.74
C LEU A 93 -2.80 31.69 8.71
N LEU A 94 -3.34 32.53 7.83
CA LEU A 94 -4.25 32.10 6.77
C LEU A 94 -3.56 31.19 5.76
N SER A 95 -2.31 31.50 5.41
CA SER A 95 -1.50 30.66 4.52
C SER A 95 -1.25 29.28 5.12
N ALA A 96 -0.89 29.22 6.40
CA ALA A 96 -0.75 27.94 7.12
C ALA A 96 -2.06 27.15 7.17
N GLY A 97 -3.19 27.84 7.39
CA GLY A 97 -4.53 27.25 7.33
C GLY A 97 -4.86 26.65 5.96
N ALA A 98 -4.54 27.36 4.87
CA ALA A 98 -4.74 26.91 3.49
C ALA A 98 -3.93 25.65 3.18
N ILE A 99 -2.64 25.66 3.54
CA ILE A 99 -1.76 24.50 3.37
C ILE A 99 -2.28 23.30 4.18
N TYR A 100 -2.64 23.50 5.45
CA TYR A 100 -3.19 22.45 6.30
C TYR A 100 -4.46 21.83 5.72
N SER A 101 -5.38 22.68 5.24
CA SER A 101 -6.65 22.25 4.63
C SER A 101 -6.39 21.45 3.36
N MET A 102 -5.43 21.88 2.55
CA MET A 102 -5.05 21.19 1.32
C MET A 102 -4.41 19.82 1.58
N ILE A 103 -3.55 19.69 2.59
CA ILE A 103 -2.93 18.42 2.98
C ILE A 103 -3.98 17.43 3.51
N ASN A 104 -4.97 17.92 4.28
CA ASN A 104 -5.93 17.10 5.00
C ASN A 104 -7.30 16.92 4.33
N ALA A 105 -7.58 17.59 3.21
CA ALA A 105 -8.76 17.36 2.37
C ALA A 105 -8.49 16.57 1.06
N PRO A 106 -7.58 15.57 1.01
CA PRO A 106 -7.14 15.00 -0.26
C PRO A 106 -8.18 14.12 -0.95
N ARG A 107 -9.17 13.63 -0.21
CA ARG A 107 -10.11 12.58 -0.67
C ARG A 107 -11.40 13.11 -1.30
N SER A 108 -11.70 14.40 -1.19
CA SER A 108 -12.95 14.96 -1.71
C SER A 108 -12.80 16.40 -2.16
N ARG A 109 -13.12 16.66 -3.44
CA ARG A 109 -13.13 18.01 -4.02
C ARG A 109 -14.05 18.96 -3.25
N SER A 110 -15.21 18.47 -2.81
CA SER A 110 -16.19 19.28 -2.06
C SER A 110 -15.65 19.70 -0.70
N VAL A 111 -15.00 18.79 0.03
CA VAL A 111 -14.41 19.08 1.35
C VAL A 111 -13.27 20.08 1.24
N LEU A 112 -12.43 19.96 0.20
CA LEU A 112 -11.38 20.93 -0.08
C LEU A 112 -11.96 22.32 -0.32
N ILE A 113 -12.95 22.45 -1.21
CA ILE A 113 -13.57 23.75 -1.52
C ILE A 113 -14.16 24.36 -0.25
N LEU A 114 -14.88 23.59 0.56
CA LEU A 114 -15.49 24.08 1.80
C LEU A 114 -14.48 24.57 2.84
N THR A 115 -13.26 24.02 2.85
CA THR A 115 -12.24 24.36 3.86
C THR A 115 -11.27 25.43 3.37
N VAL A 116 -10.91 25.43 2.09
CA VAL A 116 -9.95 26.38 1.50
C VAL A 116 -10.63 27.68 1.09
N ALA A 117 -11.89 27.65 0.63
CA ALA A 117 -12.57 28.85 0.13
C ALA A 117 -12.63 30.00 1.16
N PRO A 118 -12.97 29.77 2.45
CA PRO A 118 -12.92 30.85 3.45
C PRO A 118 -11.52 31.46 3.57
N GLN A 119 -10.48 30.63 3.58
CA GLN A 119 -9.09 31.09 3.75
C GLN A 119 -8.63 31.92 2.55
N PHE A 120 -8.97 31.52 1.33
CA PHE A 120 -8.70 32.32 0.14
C PHE A 120 -9.48 33.63 0.15
N LEU A 121 -10.74 33.62 0.61
CA LEU A 121 -11.54 34.83 0.72
C LEU A 121 -10.93 35.83 1.71
N TYR A 122 -10.47 35.35 2.88
CA TYR A 122 -9.73 36.18 3.83
C TYR A 122 -8.38 36.65 3.25
N LEU A 123 -7.63 35.79 2.56
CA LEU A 123 -6.37 36.18 1.92
C LEU A 123 -6.58 37.26 0.85
N THR A 124 -7.60 37.15 0.02
CA THR A 124 -7.94 38.16 -1.00
C THR A 124 -8.37 39.48 -0.38
N SER A 125 -8.86 39.48 0.87
CA SER A 125 -9.19 40.72 1.58
C SER A 125 -7.95 41.47 2.12
N ILE A 126 -6.77 40.84 2.18
CA ILE A 126 -5.53 41.43 2.75
C ILE A 126 -5.14 42.75 2.07
N PRO A 127 -5.04 42.85 0.72
CA PRO A 127 -4.64 44.10 0.07
C PRO A 127 -5.66 45.23 0.30
N PHE A 128 -6.94 44.88 0.39
CA PHE A 128 -8.02 45.82 0.66
C PHE A 128 -7.90 46.42 2.06
N PHE A 129 -7.74 45.58 3.09
CA PHE A 129 -7.51 46.04 4.46
C PHE A 129 -6.20 46.83 4.59
N MET A 130 -5.15 46.41 3.87
CA MET A 130 -3.88 47.13 3.85
C MET A 130 -4.03 48.55 3.30
N ALA A 131 -4.83 48.74 2.25
CA ALA A 131 -5.14 50.06 1.71
C ALA A 131 -5.99 50.91 2.68
N MET A 132 -6.96 50.29 3.36
CA MET A 132 -7.84 50.96 4.31
C MET A 132 -7.10 51.47 5.55
N PHE A 133 -6.14 50.71 6.08
CA PHE A 133 -5.36 51.07 7.27
C PHE A 133 -4.09 51.89 6.97
N GLY A 134 -4.06 52.60 5.83
CA GLY A 134 -2.99 53.56 5.50
C GLY A 134 -1.68 52.92 5.01
N GLY A 135 -1.72 51.68 4.53
CA GLY A 135 -0.57 51.04 3.89
C GLY A 135 -0.14 51.77 2.61
N SER A 136 1.17 51.81 2.34
CA SER A 136 1.68 52.42 1.11
C SER A 136 1.21 51.66 -0.13
N THR A 137 1.01 52.35 -1.24
CA THR A 137 0.62 51.74 -2.53
C THR A 137 1.57 50.61 -2.95
N GLY A 138 2.86 50.73 -2.62
CA GLY A 138 3.86 49.70 -2.85
C GLY A 138 3.60 48.41 -2.06
N PHE A 139 3.27 48.52 -0.77
CA PHE A 139 2.96 47.35 0.06
C PHE A 139 1.63 46.70 -0.34
N VAL A 140 0.61 47.48 -0.66
CA VAL A 140 -0.71 46.99 -1.09
C VAL A 140 -0.59 46.17 -2.38
N THR A 141 0.12 46.69 -3.38
CA THR A 141 0.33 46.00 -4.67
C THR A 141 1.16 44.74 -4.49
N ALA A 142 2.22 44.78 -3.67
CA ALA A 142 3.02 43.60 -3.34
C ALA A 142 2.18 42.52 -2.64
N ALA A 143 1.33 42.89 -1.68
CA ALA A 143 0.43 41.96 -1.00
C ALA A 143 -0.57 41.31 -1.97
N ALA A 144 -1.15 42.08 -2.90
CA ALA A 144 -2.07 41.57 -3.91
C ALA A 144 -1.40 40.52 -4.81
N ILE A 145 -0.19 40.82 -5.30
CA ILE A 145 0.59 39.90 -6.12
C ILE A 145 0.94 38.64 -5.31
N ALA A 146 1.41 38.79 -4.08
CA ALA A 146 1.79 37.67 -3.22
C ALA A 146 0.61 36.72 -2.94
N VAL A 147 -0.57 37.26 -2.65
CA VAL A 147 -1.80 36.47 -2.48
C VAL A 147 -2.16 35.72 -3.76
N GLY A 148 -2.10 36.38 -4.93
CA GLY A 148 -2.38 35.74 -6.21
C GLY A 148 -1.41 34.60 -6.53
N VAL A 149 -0.11 34.82 -6.30
CA VAL A 149 0.94 33.79 -6.46
C VAL A 149 0.70 32.62 -5.49
N PHE A 150 0.40 32.91 -4.22
CA PHE A 150 0.13 31.88 -3.22
C PHE A 150 -1.08 31.02 -3.57
N ILE A 151 -2.20 31.63 -3.99
CA ILE A 151 -3.40 30.90 -4.42
C ILE A 151 -3.09 30.03 -5.63
N THR A 152 -2.36 30.56 -6.62
CA THR A 152 -1.95 29.80 -7.82
C THR A 152 -1.05 28.62 -7.45
N TYR A 153 -0.10 28.82 -6.53
CA TYR A 153 0.77 27.74 -6.06
C TYR A 153 0.00 26.65 -5.31
N CYS A 154 -0.96 27.05 -4.46
CA CYS A 154 -1.84 26.10 -3.76
C CYS A 154 -2.68 25.28 -4.75
N LEU A 155 -3.33 25.93 -5.72
CA LEU A 155 -4.17 25.25 -6.71
C LEU A 155 -3.34 24.31 -7.60
N SER A 156 -2.18 24.75 -8.08
CA SER A 156 -1.28 23.92 -8.91
C SER A 156 -0.73 22.72 -8.15
N THR A 157 -0.34 22.91 -6.89
CA THR A 157 0.16 21.83 -6.03
C THR A 157 -0.97 20.85 -5.72
N TRP A 158 -2.18 21.33 -5.49
CA TRP A 158 -3.34 20.47 -5.29
C TRP A 158 -3.66 19.63 -6.52
N GLN A 159 -3.62 20.23 -7.71
CA GLN A 159 -3.84 19.51 -8.96
C GLN A 159 -2.79 18.40 -9.15
N ARG A 160 -1.51 18.71 -8.94
CA ARG A 160 -0.41 17.73 -9.01
C ARG A 160 -0.60 16.59 -8.01
N MET A 161 -0.98 16.90 -6.77
CA MET A 161 -1.24 15.88 -5.74
C MET A 161 -2.43 14.99 -6.10
N ASN A 162 -3.47 15.55 -6.74
CA ASN A 162 -4.63 14.79 -7.17
C ASN A 162 -4.28 13.85 -8.34
N GLU A 163 -3.55 14.35 -9.34
CA GLU A 163 -3.08 13.57 -10.49
C GLU A 163 -2.15 12.42 -10.06
N ALA A 164 -1.17 12.71 -9.20
CA ALA A 164 -0.25 11.69 -8.67
C ALA A 164 -0.99 10.56 -7.95
N ARG A 165 -2.01 10.88 -7.15
CA ARG A 165 -2.82 9.86 -6.47
C ARG A 165 -3.67 9.04 -7.42
N THR A 166 -4.28 9.66 -8.43
CA THR A 166 -5.04 8.92 -9.44
C THR A 166 -4.14 7.97 -10.23
N ALA A 167 -2.93 8.41 -10.57
CA ALA A 167 -1.93 7.57 -11.23
C ALA A 167 -1.46 6.42 -10.33
N GLU A 168 -1.17 6.69 -9.04
CA GLU A 168 -0.80 5.64 -8.08
C GLU A 168 -1.92 4.61 -7.90
N SER A 169 -3.17 5.06 -7.77
CA SER A 169 -4.32 4.16 -7.65
C SER A 169 -4.52 3.31 -8.90
N ALA A 170 -4.37 3.89 -10.09
CA ALA A 170 -4.48 3.16 -11.36
C ALA A 170 -3.36 2.13 -11.50
N ALA A 171 -2.11 2.51 -11.20
CA ALA A 171 -0.96 1.62 -11.25
C ALA A 171 -1.10 0.46 -10.25
N ARG A 172 -1.64 0.70 -9.05
CA ARG A 172 -1.92 -0.36 -8.06
C ARG A 172 -2.95 -1.37 -8.59
N VAL A 173 -4.03 -0.89 -9.19
CA VAL A 173 -5.07 -1.77 -9.76
C VAL A 173 -4.51 -2.57 -10.93
N GLU A 174 -3.73 -1.96 -11.82
CA GLU A 174 -3.08 -2.66 -12.94
C GLU A 174 -2.07 -3.72 -12.46
N ALA A 175 -1.25 -3.40 -11.45
CA ALA A 175 -0.30 -4.33 -10.88
C ALA A 175 -1.00 -5.53 -10.22
N GLU A 176 -2.09 -5.29 -9.49
CA GLU A 176 -2.90 -6.36 -8.88
C GLU A 176 -3.53 -7.25 -9.96
N GLN A 177 -4.07 -6.66 -11.02
CA GLN A 177 -4.66 -7.40 -12.13
C GLN A 177 -3.62 -8.30 -12.81
N LYS A 178 -2.43 -7.76 -13.11
CA LYS A 178 -1.32 -8.53 -13.67
C LYS A 178 -0.86 -9.65 -12.74
N ARG A 179 -0.86 -9.42 -11.42
CA ARG A 179 -0.52 -10.46 -10.43
C ARG A 179 -1.54 -11.59 -10.47
N VAL A 180 -2.83 -11.28 -10.41
CA VAL A 180 -3.92 -12.26 -10.46
C VAL A 180 -3.90 -13.06 -11.77
N ASP A 181 -3.65 -12.41 -12.90
CA ASP A 181 -3.58 -13.11 -14.19
C ASP A 181 -2.35 -14.03 -14.27
N ALA A 182 -1.20 -13.62 -13.72
CA ALA A 182 -0.02 -14.47 -13.62
C ALA A 182 -0.26 -15.69 -12.71
N GLU A 183 -0.86 -15.49 -11.54
CA GLU A 183 -1.24 -16.56 -10.59
C GLU A 183 -2.14 -17.59 -11.29
N ARG A 184 -3.18 -17.14 -12.01
CA ARG A 184 -4.08 -18.03 -12.78
C ARG A 184 -3.37 -18.87 -13.84
N ILE A 185 -2.41 -18.26 -14.55
CA ILE A 185 -1.62 -18.97 -15.57
C ILE A 185 -0.75 -20.05 -14.91
N MET A 186 -0.12 -19.72 -13.79
CA MET A 186 0.74 -20.65 -13.04
C MET A 186 -0.07 -21.83 -12.50
N ASP A 187 -1.23 -21.56 -11.89
CA ASP A 187 -2.13 -22.60 -11.38
C ASP A 187 -2.62 -23.52 -12.51
N GLY A 188 -3.04 -22.94 -13.64
CA GLY A 188 -3.48 -23.70 -14.81
C GLY A 188 -2.38 -24.59 -15.40
N ARG A 189 -1.15 -24.07 -15.48
CA ARG A 189 0.02 -24.84 -15.94
C ARG A 189 0.34 -26.00 -14.99
N SER A 190 0.28 -25.76 -13.68
CA SER A 190 0.53 -26.79 -12.66
C SER A 190 -0.51 -27.91 -12.73
N ALA A 191 -1.80 -27.55 -12.81
CA ALA A 191 -2.90 -28.50 -12.96
C ALA A 191 -2.80 -29.34 -14.24
N PHE A 192 -2.46 -28.70 -15.37
CA PHE A 192 -2.25 -29.39 -16.64
C PHE A 192 -1.09 -30.40 -16.56
N LEU A 193 0.07 -30.00 -16.04
CA LEU A 193 1.22 -30.88 -15.90
C LEU A 193 0.93 -32.06 -14.97
N ALA A 194 0.22 -31.82 -13.85
CA ALA A 194 -0.21 -32.87 -12.93
C ALA A 194 -1.10 -33.92 -13.62
N ALA A 195 -2.07 -33.47 -14.42
CA ALA A 195 -2.95 -34.36 -15.18
C ALA A 195 -2.17 -35.21 -16.20
N VAL A 196 -1.33 -34.56 -17.02
CA VAL A 196 -0.50 -35.26 -18.01
C VAL A 196 0.44 -36.26 -17.35
N GLY A 197 1.03 -35.94 -16.20
CA GLY A 197 1.93 -36.85 -15.51
C GLY A 197 1.24 -38.09 -14.95
N HIS A 198 -0.01 -37.97 -14.50
CA HIS A 198 -0.82 -39.13 -14.14
C HIS A 198 -1.06 -40.04 -15.36
N ASP A 199 -1.42 -39.44 -16.49
CA ASP A 199 -1.71 -40.18 -17.72
C ASP A 199 -0.47 -40.82 -18.35
N LEU A 200 0.71 -40.20 -18.20
CA LEU A 200 1.99 -40.75 -18.66
C LEU A 200 2.56 -41.83 -17.74
N ARG A 201 2.22 -41.86 -16.46
CA ARG A 201 2.70 -42.90 -15.52
C ARG A 201 2.26 -44.29 -15.96
N THR A 202 1.00 -44.43 -16.38
CA THR A 202 0.40 -45.70 -16.81
C THR A 202 1.17 -46.37 -17.97
N PRO A 203 1.41 -45.71 -19.13
CA PRO A 203 2.17 -46.31 -20.22
C PRO A 203 3.64 -46.56 -19.86
N ILE A 204 4.29 -45.70 -19.07
CA ILE A 204 5.67 -45.94 -18.61
C ILE A 204 5.74 -47.21 -17.75
N SER A 205 4.80 -47.38 -16.82
CA SER A 205 4.69 -48.59 -16.00
C SER A 205 4.43 -49.85 -16.85
N ALA A 206 3.63 -49.75 -17.91
CA ALA A 206 3.41 -50.84 -18.85
C ALA A 206 4.70 -51.22 -19.61
N ILE A 207 5.46 -50.23 -20.10
CA ILE A 207 6.76 -50.45 -20.77
C ILE A 207 7.75 -51.12 -19.83
N LEU A 208 7.86 -50.64 -18.59
CA LEU A 208 8.74 -51.23 -17.58
C LEU A 208 8.36 -52.69 -17.25
N THR A 209 7.07 -52.96 -17.12
CA THR A 209 6.57 -54.33 -16.88
C THR A 209 6.88 -55.24 -18.06
N GLY A 210 6.62 -54.79 -19.29
CA GLY A 210 6.94 -55.55 -20.51
C GLY A 210 8.44 -55.82 -20.67
N ALA A 211 9.29 -54.83 -20.37
CA ALA A 211 10.74 -55.00 -20.37
C ALA A 211 11.20 -56.05 -19.34
N ALA A 212 10.60 -56.04 -18.14
CA ALA A 212 10.91 -57.02 -17.10
C ALA A 212 10.49 -58.46 -17.50
N GLU A 213 9.32 -58.63 -18.14
CA GLU A 213 8.90 -59.93 -18.67
C GLU A 213 9.83 -60.41 -19.79
N LEU A 214 10.22 -59.53 -20.72
CA LEU A 214 11.19 -59.84 -21.77
C LEU A 214 12.55 -60.25 -21.20
N GLU A 215 13.03 -59.59 -20.15
CA GLU A 215 14.29 -59.96 -19.51
C GLU A 215 14.21 -61.35 -18.86
N ARG A 216 13.09 -61.69 -18.20
CA ARG A 216 12.87 -63.01 -17.60
C ARG A 216 12.75 -64.13 -18.64
N GLY A 217 12.11 -63.84 -19.77
CA GLY A 217 11.89 -64.80 -20.87
C GLY A 217 13.06 -64.94 -21.84
N ALA A 218 14.10 -64.12 -21.74
CA ALA A 218 15.20 -64.07 -22.70
C ALA A 218 16.09 -65.33 -22.67
N GLY A 219 16.03 -66.13 -23.75
CA GLY A 219 16.85 -67.34 -23.94
C GLY A 219 18.33 -67.07 -24.25
N ASP A 220 18.67 -65.89 -24.76
CA ASP A 220 20.04 -65.51 -25.11
C ASP A 220 20.47 -64.18 -24.46
N GLY A 221 21.77 -63.91 -24.45
CA GLY A 221 22.35 -62.72 -23.82
C GLY A 221 22.04 -61.40 -24.54
N SER A 222 21.80 -61.43 -25.86
CA SER A 222 21.47 -60.24 -26.65
C SER A 222 20.06 -59.75 -26.33
N SER A 223 19.08 -60.66 -26.32
CA SER A 223 17.69 -60.34 -25.94
C SER A 223 17.60 -59.78 -24.52
N ARG A 224 18.40 -60.32 -23.60
CA ARG A 224 18.47 -59.85 -22.21
C ARG A 224 19.08 -58.46 -22.09
N ALA A 225 20.12 -58.16 -22.86
CA ALA A 225 20.71 -56.82 -22.93
C ALA A 225 19.73 -55.79 -23.52
N GLN A 226 18.93 -56.19 -24.51
CA GLN A 226 17.94 -55.34 -25.15
C GLN A 226 16.78 -55.01 -24.21
N ALA A 227 16.28 -56.00 -23.44
CA ALA A 227 15.28 -55.78 -22.40
C ALA A 227 15.78 -54.82 -21.30
N ARG A 228 17.05 -54.94 -20.88
CA ARG A 228 17.68 -54.02 -19.93
C ARG A 228 17.73 -52.59 -20.44
N LEU A 229 18.13 -52.39 -21.70
CA LEU A 229 18.14 -51.06 -22.33
C LEU A 229 16.75 -50.40 -22.32
N ILE A 230 15.69 -51.17 -22.61
CA ILE A 230 14.31 -50.67 -22.52
C ILE A 230 13.95 -50.30 -21.08
N SER A 231 14.32 -51.14 -20.11
CA SER A 231 14.07 -50.85 -18.69
C SER A 231 14.80 -49.58 -18.23
N ASP A 232 16.07 -49.41 -18.60
CA ASP A 232 16.89 -48.26 -18.24
C ASP A 232 16.30 -46.97 -18.83
N ALA A 233 15.85 -47.00 -20.09
CA ALA A 233 15.15 -45.88 -20.72
C ALA A 233 13.81 -45.57 -20.04
N GLY A 234 13.04 -46.60 -19.66
CA GLY A 234 11.79 -46.43 -18.93
C GLY A 234 11.97 -45.80 -17.54
N PHE A 235 12.99 -46.22 -16.79
CA PHE A 235 13.32 -45.64 -15.49
C PHE A 235 13.81 -44.19 -15.62
N MET A 236 14.62 -43.89 -16.63
CA MET A 236 15.05 -42.52 -16.92
C MET A 236 13.86 -41.61 -17.25
N MET A 237 12.93 -42.08 -18.09
CA MET A 237 11.73 -41.33 -18.44
C MET A 237 10.82 -41.09 -17.22
N LYS A 238 10.68 -42.10 -16.35
CA LYS A 238 9.95 -41.96 -15.09
C LYS A 238 10.57 -40.88 -14.20
N ALA A 239 11.90 -40.91 -14.03
CA ALA A 239 12.61 -39.92 -13.22
C ALA A 239 12.43 -38.50 -13.76
N LEU A 240 12.60 -38.30 -15.07
CA LEU A 240 12.38 -36.99 -15.72
C LEU A 240 10.94 -36.51 -15.58
N LEU A 241 9.95 -37.41 -15.62
CA LEU A 241 8.55 -37.07 -15.41
C LEU A 241 8.29 -36.65 -13.97
N ASP A 242 8.81 -37.40 -13.00
CA ASP A 242 8.67 -37.07 -11.58
C ASP A 242 9.33 -35.71 -11.27
N ASP A 243 10.53 -35.46 -11.79
CA ASP A 243 11.24 -34.18 -11.65
C ASP A 243 10.46 -33.00 -12.26
N LEU A 244 9.86 -33.19 -13.45
CA LEU A 244 9.02 -32.18 -14.11
C LEU A 244 7.78 -31.84 -13.26
N LEU A 245 7.15 -32.86 -12.68
CA LEU A 245 5.97 -32.69 -11.83
C LEU A 245 6.30 -31.97 -10.52
N ASP A 246 7.42 -32.31 -9.90
CA ASP A 246 7.87 -31.67 -8.67
C ASP A 246 8.28 -30.22 -8.93
N HIS A 247 8.92 -29.94 -10.08
CA HIS A 247 9.19 -28.57 -10.51
C HIS A 247 7.90 -27.76 -10.73
N ALA A 248 6.86 -28.36 -11.32
CA ALA A 248 5.57 -27.69 -11.52
C ALA A 248 4.83 -27.37 -10.21
N LYS A 249 4.97 -28.22 -9.18
CA LYS A 249 4.44 -27.94 -7.83
C LYS A 249 5.22 -26.85 -7.12
N LEU A 250 6.55 -26.83 -7.30
CA LEU A 250 7.44 -25.79 -6.76
C LEU A 250 7.12 -24.43 -7.35
N GLU A 251 7.03 -24.30 -8.69
CA GLU A 251 6.70 -23.04 -9.35
C GLU A 251 5.33 -22.49 -8.88
N ALA A 252 4.34 -23.35 -8.70
CA ALA A 252 3.00 -22.95 -8.21
C ALA A 252 2.92 -22.71 -6.69
N GLY A 253 4.01 -22.90 -5.94
CA GLY A 253 4.00 -22.75 -4.48
C GLY A 253 3.17 -23.80 -3.73
N HIS A 254 2.90 -24.95 -4.36
CA HIS A 254 2.12 -26.06 -3.78
C HIS A 254 2.99 -27.15 -3.13
N MET A 255 4.31 -27.06 -3.21
CA MET A 255 5.20 -27.98 -2.51
C MET A 255 5.18 -27.68 -1.01
N THR A 256 4.81 -28.69 -0.22
CA THR A 256 4.80 -28.63 1.25
C THR A 256 5.89 -29.53 1.81
N VAL A 257 6.43 -29.15 2.96
CA VAL A 257 7.46 -29.92 3.68
C VAL A 257 6.89 -30.32 5.02
N ASP A 258 6.82 -31.63 5.27
CA ASP A 258 6.46 -32.16 6.58
C ASP A 258 7.70 -32.23 7.48
N ALA A 259 7.65 -31.56 8.63
CA ALA A 259 8.68 -31.63 9.65
C ALA A 259 8.38 -32.79 10.62
N VAL A 260 9.08 -33.90 10.44
CA VAL A 260 8.93 -35.12 11.25
C VAL A 260 10.29 -35.60 11.75
N ASP A 261 10.31 -36.21 12.94
CA ASP A 261 11.51 -36.88 13.45
C ASP A 261 11.83 -38.10 12.57
N PHE A 262 13.09 -38.27 12.19
CA PHE A 262 13.55 -39.41 11.40
C PHE A 262 14.94 -39.89 11.84
N ASP A 263 15.21 -41.18 11.67
CA ASP A 263 16.54 -41.75 11.92
C ASP A 263 17.45 -41.48 10.71
N LEU A 264 18.38 -40.55 10.90
CA LEU A 264 19.36 -40.17 9.87
C LEU A 264 20.24 -41.37 9.44
N ARG A 265 20.57 -42.30 10.33
CA ARG A 265 21.41 -43.46 9.99
C ARG A 265 20.65 -44.42 9.09
N ASP A 266 19.38 -44.66 9.38
CA ASP A 266 18.54 -45.51 8.54
C ASP A 266 18.31 -44.89 7.16
N LEU A 267 18.04 -43.58 7.10
CA LEU A 267 17.92 -42.86 5.83
C LEU A 267 19.21 -42.95 4.99
N LEU A 268 20.37 -42.73 5.61
CA LEU A 268 21.66 -42.86 4.95
C LEU A 268 21.93 -44.31 4.49
N ASN A 269 21.61 -45.31 5.31
CA ASN A 269 21.77 -46.73 4.94
C ASN A 269 20.88 -47.13 3.76
N GLN A 270 19.63 -46.66 3.73
CA GLN A 270 18.71 -46.88 2.61
C GLN A 270 19.23 -46.21 1.33
N THR A 271 19.69 -44.97 1.43
CA THR A 271 20.29 -44.23 0.31
C THR A 271 21.53 -44.96 -0.22
N VAL A 272 22.44 -45.40 0.66
CA VAL A 272 23.64 -46.15 0.26
C VAL A 272 23.30 -47.46 -0.43
N ARG A 273 22.30 -48.19 0.08
CA ARG A 273 21.84 -49.45 -0.53
C ARG A 273 21.38 -49.24 -1.97
N LEU A 274 20.66 -48.16 -2.25
CA LEU A 274 20.21 -47.83 -3.60
C LEU A 274 21.38 -47.68 -4.59
N TRP A 275 22.46 -47.03 -4.17
CA TRP A 275 23.61 -46.73 -5.04
C TRP A 275 24.67 -47.84 -5.12
N ARG A 276 24.65 -48.84 -4.23
CA ARG A 276 25.66 -49.94 -4.22
C ARG A 276 25.73 -50.71 -5.53
N GLY A 277 24.60 -50.97 -6.18
CA GLY A 277 24.54 -51.67 -7.46
C GLY A 277 25.24 -50.88 -8.58
N PRO A 278 24.78 -49.65 -8.88
CA PRO A 278 25.42 -48.76 -9.87
C PRO A 278 26.92 -48.51 -9.60
N VAL A 279 27.30 -48.29 -8.35
CA VAL A 279 28.69 -48.09 -7.92
C VAL A 279 29.56 -49.32 -8.25
N ARG A 280 29.08 -50.53 -7.93
CA ARG A 280 29.77 -51.78 -8.27
C ARG A 280 29.90 -51.97 -9.78
N ALA A 281 28.83 -51.69 -10.53
CA ALA A 281 28.82 -51.81 -11.98
C ALA A 281 29.84 -50.88 -12.66
N LYS A 282 30.06 -49.68 -12.08
CA LYS A 282 31.06 -48.71 -12.57
C LYS A 282 32.46 -48.90 -12.00
N GLY A 283 32.68 -49.85 -11.08
CA GLY A 283 34.00 -50.12 -10.48
C GLY A 283 34.55 -49.00 -9.59
N VAL A 284 33.70 -48.09 -9.11
CA VAL A 284 34.12 -46.95 -8.29
C VAL A 284 34.01 -47.26 -6.79
N LYS A 285 34.90 -46.67 -5.97
CA LYS A 285 34.84 -46.81 -4.50
C LYS A 285 33.81 -45.83 -3.94
N PHE A 286 32.90 -46.31 -3.10
CA PHE A 286 31.89 -45.49 -2.43
C PHE A 286 32.05 -45.60 -0.92
N ARG A 287 32.25 -44.46 -0.26
CA ARG A 287 32.47 -44.35 1.20
C ARG A 287 31.51 -43.29 1.75
N VAL A 288 30.95 -43.54 2.92
CA VAL A 288 30.15 -42.56 3.69
C VAL A 288 30.94 -42.18 4.93
N GLU A 289 31.08 -40.88 5.17
CA GLU A 289 31.75 -40.28 6.34
C GLU A 289 30.77 -39.32 7.03
N GLY A 290 30.80 -39.24 8.36
CA GLY A 290 29.96 -38.30 9.13
C GLY A 290 28.77 -38.90 9.88
N ALA A 291 28.41 -40.17 9.65
CA ALA A 291 27.53 -40.92 10.56
C ALA A 291 28.38 -41.52 11.71
N ALA A 292 28.99 -40.67 12.54
CA ALA A 292 29.76 -41.13 13.68
C ALA A 292 28.84 -41.76 14.74
N THR A 293 29.36 -42.79 15.42
CA THR A 293 28.75 -43.55 16.53
C THR A 293 27.86 -42.74 17.44
#